data_AF-A0A1A2FQA2-F1
#
_entry.id   AF-A0A1A2FQA2-F1
#
_cell.length_a   1.000
_cell.length_b   1.000
_cell.length_c   1.000
_cell.angle_alpha   90.00
_cell.angle_beta   90.00
_cell.angle_gamma   90.00
#
_symmetry.space_group_name_H-M   'P 1'
#
loop_
_entity.id
_entity.type
_entity.pdbx_description
1 polymer ?
#
loop_
_entity_poly.entity_id
_entity_poly.type
_entity_poly.pdbx_seq_one_letter_code
_entity_poly.pdbx_strand_id
1 'polypeptide(L)'
;MRWYARPEGDNHQLRVEPRLESWNKADDPDQVRLRAYLDDTEDLLAASRVDGPWTLRLDVGLPPERDLLNAADLDNYAYPLACRLKNSGLVSVWCTKQHNEQSFVRIEIARERPQSSDVLTTKTTASTQTRAFKEQVHAAVAHAAQLPAGPVKLELAFVVGSRRNWLDLWKPTIDSLDPLLGRTYPDRDWHPLDGRITELGMHVTVDPALGHNIEIGIAATNARQGDATTPGVRSSPGRALT
;
A
#
# COMPACT_ATOMS: atom_id res chain seq x y z
N MET A 1 1.24 15.03 -11.35
CA MET A 1 1.00 13.90 -10.44
C MET A 1 2.03 13.95 -9.33
N ARG A 2 1.63 13.93 -8.06
CA ARG A 2 2.54 14.00 -6.91
C ARG A 2 2.86 12.61 -6.38
N TRP A 3 4.09 12.46 -5.92
CA TRP A 3 4.61 11.25 -5.28
C TRP A 3 5.09 11.64 -3.90
N TYR A 4 4.78 10.84 -2.88
CA TYR A 4 5.16 11.15 -1.51
C TYR A 4 6.15 10.14 -0.98
N ALA A 5 7.09 10.56 -0.15
CA ALA A 5 8.03 9.67 0.51
C ALA A 5 7.31 8.75 1.51
N ARG A 6 7.84 7.54 1.67
CA ARG A 6 7.45 6.61 2.73
C ARG A 6 7.74 7.24 4.10
N PRO A 7 6.81 7.19 5.07
CA PRO A 7 7.08 7.52 6.48
C PRO A 7 8.22 6.67 7.06
N GLU A 8 9.15 7.27 7.80
CA GLU A 8 10.33 6.60 8.43
C GLU A 8 10.59 7.05 9.88
N GLY A 9 9.79 7.97 10.41
CA GLY A 9 9.85 8.47 11.78
C GLY A 9 9.24 7.50 12.79
N ASP A 10 8.79 8.07 13.91
CA ASP A 10 8.29 7.30 15.05
C ASP A 10 7.12 6.38 14.67
N ASN A 11 7.14 5.15 15.19
CA ASN A 11 6.06 4.20 15.08
C ASN A 11 5.34 3.93 16.38
N HIS A 12 4.12 3.46 16.19
CA HIS A 12 3.37 2.74 17.19
C HIS A 12 3.37 1.25 16.84
N GLN A 13 3.74 0.41 17.80
CA GLN A 13 3.52 -1.02 17.69
C GLN A 13 2.00 -1.28 17.80
N LEU A 14 1.45 -2.07 16.87
CA LEU A 14 0.04 -2.43 16.91
C LEU A 14 -0.24 -3.36 18.08
N ARG A 15 -1.33 -3.08 18.81
CA ARG A 15 -1.79 -3.88 19.96
C ARG A 15 -2.67 -5.05 19.52
N VAL A 16 -3.28 -4.93 18.34
CA VAL A 16 -4.09 -5.95 17.69
C VAL A 16 -3.47 -6.29 16.33
N GLU A 17 -3.39 -7.57 16.01
CA GLU A 17 -2.87 -8.06 14.73
C GLU A 17 -3.62 -7.43 13.54
N PRO A 18 -2.92 -6.91 12.51
CA PRO A 18 -3.55 -6.46 11.27
C PRO A 18 -4.48 -7.52 10.68
N ARG A 19 -5.65 -7.08 10.22
CA ARG A 19 -6.63 -7.94 9.57
C ARG A 19 -6.79 -7.56 8.11
N LEU A 20 -6.91 -8.57 7.26
CA LEU A 20 -7.31 -8.41 5.88
C LEU A 20 -8.75 -7.89 5.83
N GLU A 21 -9.07 -7.18 4.75
CA GLU A 21 -10.45 -6.87 4.40
C GLU A 21 -11.31 -8.13 4.41
N SER A 22 -12.46 -8.06 5.09
CA SER A 22 -13.44 -9.12 5.13
C SER A 22 -14.68 -8.68 4.35
N TRP A 23 -15.25 -9.62 3.58
CA TRP A 23 -16.50 -9.45 2.84
C TRP A 23 -17.65 -10.24 3.49
N ASN A 24 -17.39 -10.82 4.67
CA ASN A 24 -18.38 -11.60 5.39
C ASN A 24 -19.45 -10.70 6.01
N LYS A 25 -20.54 -11.31 6.51
CA LYS A 25 -21.61 -10.62 7.23
C LYS A 25 -21.07 -9.93 8.49
N ALA A 26 -21.72 -8.86 8.93
CA ALA A 26 -21.22 -7.98 9.99
C ALA A 26 -20.99 -8.66 11.36
N ASP A 27 -21.66 -9.78 11.61
CA ASP A 27 -21.56 -10.62 12.82
C ASP A 27 -20.57 -11.79 12.67
N ASP A 28 -19.97 -11.95 11.49
CA ASP A 28 -18.95 -12.96 11.23
C ASP A 28 -17.68 -12.67 12.06
N PRO A 29 -17.02 -13.71 12.61
CA PRO A 29 -15.81 -13.54 13.41
C PRO A 29 -14.70 -12.73 12.72
N ASP A 30 -14.59 -12.80 11.39
CA ASP A 30 -13.58 -12.02 10.65
C ASP A 30 -13.91 -10.52 10.65
N GLN A 31 -15.20 -10.15 10.52
CA GLN A 31 -15.64 -8.77 10.60
C GLN A 31 -15.48 -8.19 12.01
N VAL A 32 -15.80 -8.97 13.03
CA VAL A 32 -15.61 -8.55 14.43
C VAL A 32 -14.13 -8.30 14.71
N ARG A 33 -13.24 -9.20 14.27
CA ARG A 33 -11.79 -9.04 14.42
C ARG A 33 -11.24 -7.86 13.63
N LEU A 34 -11.70 -7.66 12.39
CA LEU A 34 -11.33 -6.51 11.57
C LEU A 34 -11.73 -5.19 12.26
N ARG A 35 -12.96 -5.10 12.77
CA ARG A 35 -13.44 -3.91 13.47
C ARG A 35 -12.62 -3.61 14.73
N ALA A 36 -12.36 -4.62 15.55
CA ALA A 36 -11.55 -4.47 16.76
C ALA A 36 -10.14 -3.96 16.44
N TYR A 37 -9.51 -4.48 15.37
CA TYR A 37 -8.22 -3.98 14.88
C TYR A 37 -8.29 -2.51 14.46
N LEU A 38 -9.31 -2.13 13.69
CA LEU A 38 -9.47 -0.76 13.19
C LEU A 38 -9.75 0.24 14.31
N ASP A 39 -10.63 -0.12 15.26
CA ASP A 39 -10.97 0.72 16.41
C ASP A 39 -9.72 0.94 17.29
N ASP A 40 -8.99 -0.13 17.62
CA ASP A 40 -7.76 -0.02 18.43
C ASP A 40 -6.69 0.82 17.72
N THR A 41 -6.51 0.65 16.40
CA THR A 41 -5.48 1.37 15.64
C THR A 41 -5.82 2.86 15.52
N GLU A 42 -7.10 3.20 15.37
CA GLU A 42 -7.56 4.59 15.35
C GLU A 42 -7.30 5.29 16.70
N ASP A 43 -7.64 4.62 17.81
CA ASP A 43 -7.36 5.13 19.16
C ASP A 43 -5.85 5.29 19.41
N LEU A 44 -5.04 4.33 18.95
CA LEU A 44 -3.58 4.37 19.09
C LEU A 44 -2.98 5.60 18.38
N LEU A 45 -3.54 5.98 17.23
CA LEU A 45 -3.05 7.07 16.40
C LEU A 45 -3.66 8.43 16.73
N ALA A 46 -4.60 8.50 17.68
CA ALA A 46 -5.34 9.74 17.99
C ALA A 46 -4.41 10.89 18.36
N ALA A 47 -3.35 10.63 19.13
CA ALA A 47 -2.36 11.63 19.55
C ALA A 47 -1.31 11.97 18.47
N SER A 48 -1.26 11.21 17.36
CA SER A 48 -0.30 11.40 16.27
C SER A 48 -0.90 12.07 15.03
N ARG A 49 -2.15 12.54 15.13
CA ARG A 49 -2.77 13.32 14.05
C ARG A 49 -1.97 14.60 13.82
N VAL A 50 -1.80 14.94 12.54
CA VAL A 50 -1.05 16.12 12.10
C VAL A 50 -1.96 17.04 11.29
N ASP A 51 -1.64 18.33 11.31
CA ASP A 51 -2.31 19.32 10.46
C ASP A 51 -1.75 19.30 9.04
N GLY A 52 -2.63 19.41 8.05
CA GLY A 52 -2.28 19.45 6.63
C GLY A 52 -2.18 18.08 5.96
N PRO A 53 -1.59 18.01 4.76
CA PRO A 53 -1.42 16.75 4.03
C PRO A 53 -0.54 15.77 4.80
N TRP A 54 -0.99 14.53 4.92
CA TRP A 54 -0.33 13.49 5.70
C TRP A 54 -0.29 12.15 4.97
N THR A 55 0.64 11.31 5.40
CA THR A 55 0.88 9.98 4.85
C THR A 55 0.78 8.92 5.94
N LEU A 56 0.17 7.80 5.60
CA LEU A 56 0.03 6.62 6.44
C LEU A 56 1.08 5.58 6.04
N ARG A 57 1.63 4.85 7.01
CA ARG A 57 2.37 3.61 6.75
C ARG A 57 1.92 2.51 7.70
N LEU A 58 1.61 1.34 7.14
CA LEU A 58 1.36 0.10 7.86
C LEU A 58 2.46 -0.92 7.55
N ASP A 59 3.24 -1.31 8.55
CA ASP A 59 4.22 -2.39 8.44
C ASP A 59 3.63 -3.68 9.01
N VAL A 60 3.31 -4.65 8.15
CA VAL A 60 2.72 -5.93 8.52
C VAL A 60 3.82 -6.93 8.84
N GLY A 61 3.95 -7.28 10.11
CA GLY A 61 4.76 -8.40 10.57
C GLY A 61 4.01 -9.71 10.39
N LEU A 62 4.64 -10.67 9.70
CA LEU A 62 4.11 -12.02 9.52
C LEU A 62 5.07 -13.05 10.16
N PRO A 63 4.54 -14.15 10.73
CA PRO A 63 5.39 -15.20 11.28
C PRO A 63 6.20 -15.90 10.16
N PRO A 64 7.38 -16.48 10.48
CA PRO A 64 8.30 -17.02 9.48
C PRO A 64 7.71 -18.16 8.64
N GLU A 65 6.69 -18.86 9.16
CA GLU A 65 6.00 -19.95 8.47
C GLU A 65 5.02 -19.44 7.40
N ARG A 66 4.67 -18.15 7.42
CA ARG A 66 3.72 -17.57 6.46
C ARG A 66 4.45 -17.13 5.21
N ASP A 67 3.91 -17.55 4.06
CA ASP A 67 4.41 -17.15 2.75
C ASP A 67 4.17 -15.66 2.49
N LEU A 68 5.25 -14.92 2.23
CA LEU A 68 5.19 -13.49 1.92
C LEU A 68 4.78 -13.22 0.48
N LEU A 69 5.04 -14.12 -0.47
CA LEU A 69 4.96 -13.84 -1.90
C LEU A 69 3.71 -14.42 -2.58
N ASN A 70 3.04 -15.39 -1.94
CA ASN A 70 1.84 -16.04 -2.48
C ASN A 70 0.57 -15.77 -1.64
N ALA A 71 0.68 -14.95 -0.60
CA ALA A 71 -0.44 -14.58 0.27
C ALA A 71 -0.25 -13.15 0.81
N ALA A 72 -1.24 -12.67 1.56
CA ALA A 72 -1.16 -11.40 2.29
C ALA A 72 -1.00 -10.18 1.36
N ASP A 73 -1.92 -10.01 0.41
CA ASP A 73 -1.94 -8.86 -0.49
C ASP A 73 -2.04 -7.57 0.33
N LEU A 74 -1.14 -6.62 0.07
CA LEU A 74 -0.96 -5.45 0.94
C LEU A 74 -2.12 -4.46 0.86
N ASP A 75 -2.80 -4.39 -0.29
CA ASP A 75 -4.00 -3.58 -0.45
C ASP A 75 -5.13 -4.06 0.46
N ASN A 76 -5.28 -5.37 0.65
CA ASN A 76 -6.28 -5.94 1.56
C ASN A 76 -5.99 -5.61 3.05
N TYR A 77 -4.75 -5.29 3.44
CA TYR A 77 -4.46 -4.75 4.77
C TYR A 77 -4.63 -3.23 4.83
N ALA A 78 -4.12 -2.53 3.81
CA ALA A 78 -4.05 -1.07 3.80
C ALA A 78 -5.41 -0.41 3.58
N TYR A 79 -6.24 -0.97 2.70
CA TYR A 79 -7.54 -0.40 2.32
C TYR A 79 -8.49 -0.19 3.49
N PRO A 80 -8.80 -1.18 4.35
CA PRO A 80 -9.72 -0.97 5.46
C PRO A 80 -9.19 0.05 6.47
N LEU A 81 -7.87 0.07 6.73
CA LEU A 81 -7.26 1.04 7.62
C LEU A 81 -7.30 2.46 7.04
N ALA A 82 -6.97 2.62 5.76
CA ALA A 82 -7.07 3.91 5.07
C ALA A 82 -8.52 4.40 5.05
N CYS A 83 -9.49 3.53 4.77
CA CYS A 83 -10.92 3.84 4.82
C CYS A 83 -11.37 4.32 6.19
N ARG A 84 -10.84 3.72 7.27
CA ARG A 84 -11.13 4.13 8.64
C ARG A 84 -10.55 5.51 8.96
N LEU A 85 -9.27 5.72 8.67
CA LEU A 85 -8.53 6.88 9.15
C LEU A 85 -8.65 8.12 8.25
N LYS A 86 -9.18 7.96 7.02
CA LYS A 86 -9.17 9.02 6.01
C LYS A 86 -9.86 10.29 6.47
N ASN A 87 -9.25 11.40 6.07
CA ASN A 87 -9.87 12.72 5.97
C ASN A 87 -9.33 13.39 4.68
N SER A 88 -9.68 14.64 4.44
CA SER A 88 -9.21 15.37 3.25
C SER A 88 -7.68 15.56 3.18
N GLY A 89 -6.96 15.33 4.27
CA GLY A 89 -5.51 15.45 4.35
C GLY A 89 -4.75 14.17 3.99
N LEU A 90 -5.40 13.00 3.89
CA LEU A 90 -4.70 11.76 3.53
C LEU A 90 -4.31 11.78 2.06
N VAL A 91 -3.01 11.91 1.78
CA VAL A 91 -2.47 12.04 0.41
C VAL A 91 -1.60 10.87 -0.05
N SER A 92 -1.15 10.03 0.89
CA SER A 92 -0.44 8.79 0.54
C SER A 92 -0.65 7.71 1.59
N VAL A 93 -0.71 6.45 1.15
CA VAL A 93 -0.73 5.27 2.01
C VAL A 93 0.36 4.33 1.57
N TRP A 94 1.20 3.95 2.52
CA TRP A 94 2.22 2.93 2.37
C TRP A 94 1.83 1.69 3.14
N CYS A 95 2.15 0.53 2.60
CA CYS A 95 2.05 -0.73 3.32
C CYS A 95 3.25 -1.61 2.98
N THR A 96 3.79 -2.29 3.98
CA THR A 96 4.88 -3.25 3.80
C THR A 96 4.52 -4.57 4.46
N LYS A 97 5.14 -5.66 4.00
CA LYS A 97 5.14 -6.92 4.75
C LYS A 97 6.54 -7.51 4.82
N GLN A 98 6.83 -8.11 5.96
CA GLN A 98 8.09 -8.80 6.22
C GLN A 98 7.88 -9.86 7.28
N HIS A 99 8.82 -10.79 7.39
CA HIS A 99 8.85 -11.69 8.54
C HIS A 99 9.26 -10.91 9.80
N ASN A 100 8.29 -10.75 10.71
CA ASN A 100 8.46 -10.06 11.98
C ASN A 100 7.30 -10.45 12.89
N GLU A 101 7.57 -10.68 14.18
CA GLU A 101 6.52 -10.97 15.17
C GLU A 101 5.60 -9.78 15.42
N GLN A 102 6.06 -8.56 15.10
CA GLN A 102 5.38 -7.32 15.41
C GLN A 102 5.02 -6.55 14.15
N SER A 103 3.83 -5.92 14.19
CA SER A 103 3.36 -4.99 13.17
C SER A 103 3.37 -3.56 13.73
N PHE A 104 3.57 -2.58 12.85
CA PHE A 104 3.70 -1.18 13.23
C PHE A 104 2.86 -0.28 12.34
N VAL A 105 2.46 0.87 12.88
CA VAL A 105 1.75 1.90 12.14
C VAL A 105 2.37 3.27 12.41
N ARG A 106 2.37 4.13 11.38
CA ARG A 106 2.97 5.47 11.42
C ARG A 106 2.10 6.45 10.64
N ILE A 107 2.01 7.68 11.15
CA ILE A 107 1.48 8.84 10.43
C ILE A 107 2.53 9.94 10.45
N GLU A 108 2.75 10.59 9.31
CA GLU A 108 3.65 11.73 9.18
C GLU A 108 3.07 12.82 8.30
N ILE A 109 3.59 14.05 8.45
CA ILE A 109 3.38 15.12 7.48
C ILE A 109 3.93 14.64 6.12
N ALA A 110 3.15 14.87 5.07
CA ALA A 110 3.50 14.44 3.74
C ALA A 110 4.74 15.17 3.22
N ARG A 111 5.72 14.39 2.75
CA ARG A 111 6.90 14.90 2.06
C ARG A 111 6.83 14.50 0.60
N GLU A 112 6.67 15.48 -0.29
CA GLU A 112 6.73 15.23 -1.73
C GLU A 112 8.15 14.78 -2.12
N ARG A 113 8.22 13.85 -3.07
CA ARG A 113 9.46 13.37 -3.67
C ARG A 113 9.38 13.45 -5.18
N PRO A 114 10.53 13.57 -5.88
CA PRO A 114 10.56 13.45 -7.33
C PRO A 114 9.99 12.09 -7.78
N GLN A 115 9.26 12.13 -8.88
CA GLN A 115 8.83 10.95 -9.61
C GLN A 115 10.05 10.16 -10.15
N SER A 116 9.96 8.83 -10.15
CA SER A 116 10.97 7.96 -10.78
C SER A 116 10.95 8.10 -12.32
N SER A 117 12.08 7.86 -12.99
CA SER A 117 12.15 7.93 -14.47
C SER A 117 11.27 6.90 -15.17
N ASP A 118 11.07 5.74 -14.55
CA ASP A 118 10.53 4.54 -15.20
C ASP A 118 9.03 4.35 -14.94
N VAL A 119 8.29 5.47 -14.82
CA VAL A 119 6.87 5.45 -14.52
C VAL A 119 6.06 5.31 -15.80
N LEU A 120 5.26 4.25 -15.87
CA LEU A 120 4.24 4.09 -16.90
C LEU A 120 3.04 4.97 -16.54
N THR A 121 2.40 5.57 -17.54
CA THR A 121 1.25 6.45 -17.32
C THR A 121 0.05 6.04 -18.17
N THR A 122 -1.15 6.19 -17.61
CA THR A 122 -2.41 5.98 -18.33
C THR A 122 -3.44 7.01 -17.92
N LYS A 123 -4.42 7.22 -18.80
CA LYS A 123 -5.58 8.06 -18.55
C LYS A 123 -6.84 7.26 -18.83
N THR A 124 -7.80 7.37 -17.93
CA THR A 124 -9.10 6.70 -18.06
C THR A 124 -10.23 7.62 -17.66
N THR A 125 -11.35 7.49 -18.37
CA THR A 125 -12.64 8.12 -18.00
C THR A 125 -13.64 7.09 -17.51
N ALA A 126 -13.28 5.79 -17.59
CA ALA A 126 -14.15 4.68 -17.25
C ALA A 126 -14.47 4.68 -15.75
N SER A 127 -15.64 4.14 -15.42
CA SER A 127 -16.01 3.90 -14.02
C SER A 127 -15.16 2.77 -13.45
N THR A 128 -14.69 2.92 -12.21
CA THR A 128 -13.78 1.98 -11.54
C THR A 128 -14.36 0.57 -11.38
N GLN A 129 -15.69 0.46 -11.41
CA GLN A 129 -16.41 -0.82 -11.32
C GLN A 129 -16.57 -1.52 -12.67
N THR A 130 -16.11 -0.92 -13.77
CA THR A 130 -16.32 -1.47 -15.12
C THR A 130 -15.10 -2.21 -15.62
N ARG A 131 -15.33 -3.22 -16.45
CA ARG A 131 -14.27 -3.93 -17.19
C ARG A 131 -13.42 -2.98 -18.03
N ALA A 132 -14.02 -1.95 -18.61
CA ALA A 132 -13.33 -0.94 -19.42
C ALA A 132 -12.23 -0.21 -18.65
N PHE A 133 -12.40 0.03 -17.34
CA PHE A 133 -11.34 0.60 -16.51
C PHE A 133 -10.13 -0.33 -16.48
N LYS A 134 -10.36 -1.62 -16.21
CA LYS A 134 -9.29 -2.62 -16.12
C LYS A 134 -8.54 -2.77 -17.45
N GLU A 135 -9.28 -2.82 -18.56
CA GLU A 135 -8.71 -2.91 -19.91
C GLU A 135 -7.82 -1.72 -20.25
N GLN A 136 -8.21 -0.49 -19.88
CA GLN A 136 -7.42 0.72 -20.14
C GLN A 136 -6.15 0.80 -19.29
N VAL A 137 -6.20 0.32 -18.03
CA VAL A 137 -5.00 0.20 -17.20
C VAL A 137 -4.06 -0.89 -17.74
N HIS A 138 -4.61 -2.05 -18.07
CA HIS A 138 -3.85 -3.17 -18.63
C HIS A 138 -3.15 -2.80 -19.94
N ALA A 139 -3.84 -2.09 -20.84
CA ALA A 139 -3.26 -1.64 -22.11
C ALA A 139 -2.00 -0.77 -21.92
N ALA A 140 -1.95 0.02 -20.84
CA ALA A 140 -0.80 0.88 -20.55
C ALA A 140 0.43 0.11 -20.09
N VAL A 141 0.25 -1.09 -19.54
CA VAL A 141 1.33 -1.94 -19.04
C VAL A 141 1.61 -3.16 -19.92
N ALA A 142 0.79 -3.41 -20.95
CA ALA A 142 0.87 -4.59 -21.81
C ALA A 142 2.20 -4.73 -22.58
N HIS A 143 2.90 -3.63 -22.83
CA HIS A 143 4.19 -3.62 -23.53
C HIS A 143 5.40 -3.57 -22.58
N ALA A 144 5.16 -3.44 -21.28
CA ALA A 144 6.25 -3.45 -20.31
C ALA A 144 6.76 -4.89 -20.12
N ALA A 145 8.06 -5.03 -19.88
CA ALA A 145 8.62 -6.31 -19.53
C ALA A 145 8.07 -6.77 -18.18
N GLN A 146 7.61 -8.02 -18.11
CA GLN A 146 7.22 -8.63 -16.85
C GLN A 146 8.42 -8.61 -15.87
N LEU A 147 8.16 -8.23 -14.62
CA LEU A 147 9.19 -8.22 -13.59
C LEU A 147 9.68 -9.65 -13.30
N PRO A 148 11.02 -9.87 -13.22
CA PRO A 148 11.61 -11.12 -12.74
C PRO A 148 10.95 -11.61 -11.46
N ALA A 149 10.88 -12.93 -11.26
CA ALA A 149 10.30 -13.53 -10.05
C ALA A 149 10.96 -12.99 -8.76
N GLY A 150 10.18 -12.92 -7.68
CA GLY A 150 10.61 -12.40 -6.39
C GLY A 150 9.80 -11.20 -5.90
N PRO A 151 10.22 -10.58 -4.78
CA PRO A 151 9.49 -9.49 -4.13
C PRO A 151 9.45 -8.23 -5.00
N VAL A 152 8.33 -7.52 -4.94
CA VAL A 152 8.06 -6.33 -5.75
C VAL A 152 7.80 -5.14 -4.84
N LYS A 153 8.39 -3.99 -5.20
CA LYS A 153 7.95 -2.68 -4.76
C LYS A 153 7.04 -2.09 -5.82
N LEU A 154 5.79 -1.82 -5.47
CA LEU A 154 4.79 -1.18 -6.33
C LEU A 154 4.41 0.17 -5.74
N GLU A 155 4.42 1.20 -6.58
CA GLU A 155 3.83 2.49 -6.25
C GLU A 155 2.84 2.91 -7.34
N LEU A 156 1.65 3.35 -6.93
CA LEU A 156 0.61 3.90 -7.79
C LEU A 156 0.33 5.34 -7.39
N ALA A 157 0.31 6.25 -8.35
CA ALA A 157 -0.05 7.64 -8.11
C ALA A 157 -1.26 8.02 -8.96
N PHE A 158 -2.30 8.55 -8.32
CA PHE A 158 -3.57 8.90 -8.94
C PHE A 158 -3.73 10.42 -8.99
N VAL A 159 -4.12 10.96 -10.15
CA VAL A 159 -4.69 12.30 -10.25
C VAL A 159 -6.19 12.15 -10.47
N VAL A 160 -7.00 12.75 -9.62
CA VAL A 160 -8.46 12.58 -9.61
C VAL A 160 -9.19 13.90 -9.47
N GLY A 161 -10.41 13.98 -10.01
CA GLY A 161 -11.32 15.08 -9.70
C GLY A 161 -11.82 15.04 -8.25
N SER A 162 -12.27 16.19 -7.74
CA SER A 162 -12.67 16.39 -6.33
C SER A 162 -13.79 15.49 -5.81
N ARG A 163 -14.57 14.86 -6.70
CA ARG A 163 -15.72 14.01 -6.34
C ARG A 163 -15.40 12.51 -6.32
N ARG A 164 -14.18 12.09 -6.69
CA ARG A 164 -13.82 10.67 -6.74
C ARG A 164 -13.19 10.24 -5.41
N ASN A 165 -13.67 9.11 -4.89
CA ASN A 165 -12.97 8.39 -3.84
C ASN A 165 -11.79 7.64 -4.45
N TRP A 166 -10.57 8.11 -4.21
CA TRP A 166 -9.37 7.55 -4.80
C TRP A 166 -9.02 6.16 -4.26
N LEU A 167 -9.52 5.79 -3.07
CA LEU A 167 -9.32 4.44 -2.50
C LEU A 167 -9.99 3.36 -3.36
N ASP A 168 -11.12 3.68 -3.98
CA ASP A 168 -11.86 2.72 -4.84
C ASP A 168 -11.15 2.43 -6.17
N LEU A 169 -10.06 3.16 -6.47
CA LEU A 169 -9.20 2.92 -7.63
C LEU A 169 -8.18 1.81 -7.38
N TRP A 170 -7.85 1.52 -6.13
CA TRP A 170 -6.71 0.68 -5.77
C TRP A 170 -6.81 -0.72 -6.33
N LYS A 171 -7.82 -1.48 -5.88
CA LYS A 171 -8.02 -2.87 -6.28
C LYS A 171 -8.17 -3.04 -7.80
N PRO A 172 -9.06 -2.31 -8.50
CA PRO A 172 -9.17 -2.50 -9.95
C PRO A 172 -7.90 -2.09 -10.71
N THR A 173 -7.10 -1.17 -10.18
CA THR A 173 -5.81 -0.81 -10.81
C THR A 173 -4.82 -1.96 -10.62
N ILE A 174 -4.63 -2.47 -9.40
CA ILE A 174 -3.74 -3.61 -9.09
C ILE A 174 -4.14 -4.85 -9.90
N ASP A 175 -5.43 -5.19 -9.92
CA ASP A 175 -5.97 -6.33 -10.67
C ASP A 175 -5.62 -6.27 -12.18
N SER A 176 -5.28 -5.10 -12.71
CA SER A 176 -4.96 -4.89 -14.13
C SER A 176 -3.46 -4.93 -14.44
N LEU A 177 -2.62 -5.24 -13.45
CA LEU A 177 -1.15 -5.21 -13.56
C LEU A 177 -0.55 -6.60 -13.82
N ASP A 178 -1.34 -7.57 -14.24
CA ASP A 178 -0.87 -8.90 -14.55
C ASP A 178 0.21 -8.97 -15.65
N PRO A 179 0.30 -8.07 -16.66
CA PRO A 179 1.47 -8.02 -17.54
C PRO A 179 2.79 -7.71 -16.83
N LEU A 180 2.75 -6.93 -15.74
CA LEU A 180 3.94 -6.56 -14.96
C LEU A 180 4.28 -7.62 -13.91
N LEU A 181 3.27 -8.09 -13.20
CA LEU A 181 3.43 -8.96 -12.03
C LEU A 181 3.46 -10.45 -12.40
N GLY A 182 3.00 -10.80 -13.59
CA GLY A 182 2.64 -12.17 -13.97
C GLY A 182 1.22 -12.53 -13.51
N ARG A 183 0.72 -13.67 -13.98
CA ARG A 183 -0.65 -14.16 -13.69
C ARG A 183 -0.61 -15.35 -12.74
N THR A 184 -1.58 -15.39 -11.83
CA THR A 184 -1.81 -16.55 -10.95
C THR A 184 -2.37 -17.74 -11.73
N TYR A 185 -3.31 -17.48 -12.65
CA TYR A 185 -3.94 -18.51 -13.48
C TYR A 185 -3.88 -18.07 -14.96
N PRO A 186 -3.42 -18.94 -15.89
CA PRO A 186 -3.35 -18.59 -17.31
C PRO A 186 -4.71 -18.19 -17.92
N ASP A 187 -5.79 -18.83 -17.47
CA ASP A 187 -7.13 -18.72 -18.06
C ASP A 187 -8.04 -17.70 -17.35
N ARG A 188 -7.52 -16.98 -16.35
CA ARG A 188 -8.30 -16.04 -15.54
C ARG A 188 -7.71 -14.63 -15.62
N ASP A 189 -8.37 -13.78 -16.41
CA ASP A 189 -8.03 -12.36 -16.48
C ASP A 189 -8.19 -11.69 -15.11
N TRP A 190 -7.42 -10.63 -14.88
CA TRP A 190 -7.49 -9.77 -13.68
C TRP A 190 -7.03 -10.43 -12.38
N HIS A 191 -6.15 -11.41 -12.46
CA HIS A 191 -5.54 -12.12 -11.32
C HIS A 191 -4.01 -12.05 -11.37
N PRO A 192 -3.43 -10.86 -11.13
CA PRO A 192 -1.99 -10.70 -11.03
C PRO A 192 -1.40 -11.54 -9.89
N LEU A 193 -0.09 -11.78 -9.91
CA LEU A 193 0.67 -12.26 -8.75
C LEU A 193 0.94 -11.10 -7.78
N ASP A 194 -0.11 -10.43 -7.31
CA ASP A 194 -0.04 -9.27 -6.41
C ASP A 194 0.41 -9.63 -4.98
N GLY A 195 0.31 -10.89 -4.60
CA GLY A 195 0.99 -11.44 -3.42
C GLY A 195 2.49 -11.17 -3.40
N ARG A 196 3.14 -10.98 -4.55
CA ARG A 196 4.59 -10.66 -4.63
C ARG A 196 4.94 -9.25 -4.13
N ILE A 197 3.96 -8.36 -4.01
CA ILE A 197 4.18 -6.97 -3.60
C ILE A 197 4.49 -6.95 -2.11
N THR A 198 5.75 -6.67 -1.74
CA THR A 198 6.20 -6.56 -0.34
C THR A 198 6.28 -5.11 0.14
N GLU A 199 6.25 -4.16 -0.78
CA GLU A 199 6.14 -2.73 -0.51
C GLU A 199 5.14 -2.10 -1.47
N LEU A 200 4.07 -1.53 -0.94
CA LEU A 200 3.01 -0.86 -1.67
C LEU A 200 2.97 0.62 -1.27
N GLY A 201 2.98 1.54 -2.25
CA GLY A 201 2.74 2.97 -2.04
C GLY A 201 1.60 3.47 -2.93
N MET A 202 0.60 4.13 -2.34
CA MET A 202 -0.56 4.66 -3.04
C MET A 202 -0.62 6.16 -2.82
N HIS A 203 -0.58 6.97 -3.87
CA HIS A 203 -0.51 8.44 -3.79
C HIS A 203 -1.71 9.08 -4.48
N VAL A 204 -2.19 10.22 -3.97
CA VAL A 204 -3.26 10.98 -4.63
C VAL A 204 -2.91 12.46 -4.80
N THR A 205 -3.31 12.99 -5.95
CA THR A 205 -3.37 14.42 -6.25
C THR A 205 -4.80 14.74 -6.66
N VAL A 206 -5.44 15.70 -5.99
CA VAL A 206 -6.77 16.18 -6.38
C VAL A 206 -6.61 17.35 -7.34
N ASP A 207 -7.13 17.21 -8.54
CA ASP A 207 -7.21 18.26 -9.56
C ASP A 207 -8.68 18.49 -9.95
N PRO A 208 -9.32 19.58 -9.50
CA PRO A 208 -10.70 19.89 -9.84
C PRO A 208 -10.96 20.04 -11.35
N ALA A 209 -9.96 20.44 -12.14
CA ALA A 209 -10.12 20.61 -13.59
C ALA A 209 -10.25 19.27 -14.33
N LEU A 210 -9.88 18.17 -13.69
CA LEU A 210 -9.87 16.83 -14.29
C LEU A 210 -11.29 16.25 -14.45
N GLY A 211 -12.28 16.78 -13.72
CA GLY A 211 -13.67 16.32 -13.78
C GLY A 211 -13.80 14.83 -13.45
N HIS A 212 -14.22 14.03 -14.44
CA HIS A 212 -14.33 12.57 -14.29
C HIS A 212 -13.08 11.81 -14.76
N ASN A 213 -12.11 12.48 -15.38
CA ASN A 213 -10.90 11.83 -15.84
C ASN A 213 -10.05 11.40 -14.63
N ILE A 214 -9.25 10.37 -14.85
CA ILE A 214 -8.30 9.84 -13.89
C ILE A 214 -6.98 9.71 -14.65
N GLU A 215 -5.90 10.20 -14.06
CA GLU A 215 -4.54 9.89 -14.52
C GLU A 215 -3.90 8.95 -13.50
N ILE A 216 -3.19 7.94 -13.99
CA ILE A 216 -2.55 6.92 -13.16
C ILE A 216 -1.09 6.81 -13.57
N GLY A 217 -0.20 6.92 -12.60
CA GLY A 217 1.23 6.64 -12.74
C GLY A 217 1.55 5.35 -12.01
N ILE A 218 2.31 4.48 -12.66
CA ILE A 218 2.62 3.13 -12.21
C ILE A 218 4.15 3.00 -12.19
N ALA A 219 4.71 2.80 -11.01
CA ALA A 219 6.13 2.49 -10.83
C ALA A 219 6.27 1.13 -10.15
N ALA A 220 6.96 0.20 -10.79
CA ALA A 220 7.14 -1.15 -10.25
C ALA A 220 8.58 -1.61 -10.45
N THR A 221 9.21 -2.10 -9.39
CA THR A 221 10.58 -2.64 -9.43
C THR A 221 10.69 -3.89 -8.57
N ASN A 222 11.67 -4.75 -8.85
CA ASN A 222 12.03 -5.80 -7.91
C ASN A 222 12.59 -5.16 -6.63
N ALA A 223 12.05 -5.57 -5.48
CA ALA A 223 12.62 -5.20 -4.20
C ALA A 223 13.97 -5.92 -4.02
N ARG A 224 14.97 -5.22 -3.48
CA ARG A 224 16.26 -5.87 -3.14
C ARG A 224 16.01 -6.84 -1.99
N GLN A 225 16.43 -8.10 -2.13
CA GLN A 225 16.52 -9.01 -0.99
C GLN A 225 17.61 -8.49 -0.04
N GLY A 226 17.20 -7.84 1.05
CA GLY A 226 18.10 -7.45 2.14
C GLY A 226 18.00 -5.99 2.53
N ASP A 227 17.17 -5.70 3.53
CA ASP A 227 17.49 -4.72 4.56
C ASP A 227 16.88 -5.19 5.90
N ALA A 228 17.26 -6.42 6.30
CA ALA A 228 17.15 -6.84 7.69
C ALA A 228 18.19 -6.04 8.48
N THR A 229 17.83 -4.83 8.88
CA THR A 229 18.62 -4.03 9.81
C THR A 229 18.54 -4.71 11.17
N THR A 230 19.57 -5.49 11.50
CA THR A 230 19.85 -5.95 12.86
C THR A 230 19.86 -4.72 13.80
N PRO A 231 19.04 -4.66 14.85
CA PRO A 231 19.16 -3.60 15.84
C PRO A 231 20.51 -3.76 16.54
N GLY A 232 21.36 -2.73 16.42
CA GLY A 232 22.69 -2.72 16.99
C GLY A 232 22.66 -2.99 18.50
N VAL A 233 23.35 -4.06 18.90
CA VAL A 233 23.79 -4.26 20.28
C VAL A 233 24.73 -3.11 20.63
N ARG A 234 24.27 -2.18 21.46
CA ARG A 234 25.14 -1.17 22.08
C ARG A 234 26.06 -1.91 23.05
N SER A 235 27.31 -2.10 22.67
CA SER A 235 28.40 -2.44 23.58
C SER A 235 28.61 -1.27 24.54
N SER A 236 28.34 -1.49 25.83
CA SER A 236 28.69 -0.56 26.91
C SER A 236 30.22 -0.43 27.01
N PRO A 237 30.77 0.77 27.31
CA PRO A 237 32.20 0.91 27.51
C PRO A 237 32.61 0.31 28.86
N GLY A 238 33.59 -0.58 28.80
CA GLY A 238 34.20 -1.22 29.96
C GLY A 238 34.79 -0.21 30.94
N ARG A 239 34.49 -0.46 32.21
CA ARG A 239 34.99 0.22 33.40
C ARG A 239 36.53 0.09 33.45
N ALA A 240 37.22 1.22 33.52
CA ALA A 240 38.61 1.25 33.95
C ALA A 240 38.71 0.88 35.43
N LEU A 241 39.59 -0.06 35.77
CA LEU A 241 40.11 -0.22 37.12
C LEU A 241 41.64 -0.18 37.04
N THR A 242 42.15 0.73 37.88
CA THR A 242 43.51 0.91 38.42
C THR A 242 44.49 -0.24 38.26
#